data_AF-A0A7C6FQZ7-F1
#
_entry.id   AF-A0A7C6FQZ7-F1
#
_cell.length_a   1.000
_cell.length_b   1.000
_cell.length_c   1.000
_cell.angle_alpha   90.00
_cell.angle_beta   90.00
_cell.angle_gamma   90.00
#
_symmetry.space_group_name_H-M   'P 1'
#
loop_
_entity.id
_entity.type
_entity.pdbx_description
1 polymer ?
#
loop_
_entity_poly.entity_id
_entity_poly.type
_entity_poly.pdbx_seq_one_letter_code
_entity_poly.pdbx_strand_id
1 'polypeptide(L)' 'NHLMQICDESDQPLGGLYAAGTLIGDMFANCYNFRIAGHNYGVCLTLGYVTGKYIAQHE' A
#
# COMPACT_ATOMS: atom_id res chain seq x y z
N ASN A 1 4.38 4.35 4.44
CA ASN A 1 5.32 5.16 3.61
C ASN A 1 5.05 4.94 2.12
N HIS A 2 5.79 5.57 1.19
CA HIS A 2 5.56 5.47 -0.27
C HIS A 2 5.99 4.13 -0.91
N LEU A 3 6.78 3.31 -0.20
CA LEU A 3 7.20 1.96 -0.58
C LEU A 3 6.30 0.88 0.00
N MET A 4 5.22 1.28 0.68
CA MET A 4 4.27 0.40 1.32
C MET A 4 4.85 -0.50 2.42
N GLN A 5 5.93 -0.05 3.07
CA GLN A 5 6.47 -0.71 4.26
C GLN A 5 5.58 -0.41 5.46
N ILE A 6 5.34 -1.44 6.28
CA ILE A 6 4.67 -1.27 7.56
C ILE A 6 5.60 -0.52 8.50
N CYS A 7 5.08 0.51 9.16
CA CYS A 7 5.85 1.34 10.09
C CYS A 7 5.44 1.05 11.53
N ASP A 8 6.36 1.24 12.47
CA ASP A 8 6.07 1.22 13.90
C ASP A 8 5.44 2.53 14.39
N GLU A 9 5.25 2.66 15.70
CA GLU A 9 4.66 3.85 16.33
C GLU A 9 5.50 5.14 16.16
N SER A 10 6.77 5.01 15.75
CA SER A 10 7.70 6.12 15.51
C SER A 10 7.89 6.41 14.00
N ASP A 11 6.97 5.92 13.17
CA ASP A 11 7.04 6.00 11.70
C ASP A 11 8.31 5.37 11.10
N GLN A 12 8.97 4.45 11.82
CA GLN A 12 10.13 3.74 11.30
C GLN A 12 9.68 2.46 10.57
N PRO A 13 10.19 2.20 9.36
CA PRO A 13 9.82 1.01 8.61
C PRO A 13 10.32 -0.27 9.30
N LEU A 14 9.43 -1.25 9.46
CA LEU A 14 9.75 -2.59 9.90
C LEU A 14 10.31 -3.37 8.70
N GLY A 15 11.59 -3.77 8.80
CA GLY A 15 12.30 -4.44 7.70
C GLY A 15 11.63 -5.74 7.26
N GLY A 16 11.52 -5.94 5.93
CA GLY A 16 10.90 -7.13 5.32
C GLY A 16 9.37 -7.19 5.42
N LEU A 17 8.71 -6.18 6.01
CA LEU A 17 7.27 -6.20 6.21
C LEU A 17 6.57 -5.11 5.38
N TYR A 18 5.69 -5.55 4.49
CA TYR A 18 4.99 -4.71 3.53
C TYR A 18 3.48 -4.98 3.56
N ALA A 19 2.68 -3.95 3.27
CA ALA A 19 1.23 -4.05 3.13
C ALA A 19 0.80 -3.54 1.75
N ALA A 20 -0.18 -4.17 1.11
CA ALA A 20 -0.71 -3.70 -0.17
C ALA A 20 -2.25 -3.71 -0.17
N GLY A 21 -2.86 -2.88 -1.01
CA GLY A 21 -4.31 -2.82 -1.17
C GLY A 21 -5.04 -2.18 0.02
N THR A 22 -6.10 -2.83 0.49
CA THR A 22 -6.96 -2.33 1.59
C THR A 22 -6.28 -2.35 2.96
N LEU A 23 -5.19 -3.10 3.10
CA LEU A 23 -4.40 -3.13 4.33
C LEU A 23 -3.58 -1.84 4.52
N ILE A 24 -3.40 -1.05 3.45
CA ILE A 24 -2.72 0.23 3.53
C ILE A 24 -3.67 1.25 4.15
N GLY A 25 -3.25 1.86 5.26
CA GLY A 25 -4.01 2.90 5.93
C GLY A 25 -4.18 4.16 5.07
N ASP A 26 -5.29 4.87 5.29
CA ASP A 26 -5.56 6.24 4.85
C ASP A 26 -5.67 6.50 3.33
N MET A 27 -5.52 5.49 2.47
CA MET A 27 -5.63 5.69 1.01
C MET A 27 -7.02 6.16 0.55
N PHE A 28 -8.07 5.77 1.29
CA PHE A 28 -9.44 6.28 1.10
C PHE A 28 -9.86 7.27 2.18
N ALA A 29 -8.95 7.66 3.07
CA ALA A 29 -9.23 8.41 4.29
C ALA A 29 -10.52 7.89 4.97
N ASN A 30 -11.56 8.73 5.03
CA ASN A 30 -12.85 8.40 5.62
C ASN A 30 -13.96 8.10 4.60
N CYS A 31 -13.65 8.07 3.31
CA CYS A 31 -14.66 7.90 2.27
C CYS A 31 -14.18 7.04 1.10
N TYR A 32 -14.75 5.84 1.02
CA TYR A 32 -14.72 5.06 -0.19
C TYR A 32 -15.85 5.54 -1.13
N ASN A 33 -15.49 6.26 -2.20
CA ASN A 33 -16.50 6.80 -3.12
C ASN A 33 -16.86 5.79 -4.22
N PHE A 34 -18.14 5.77 -4.60
CA PHE A 34 -18.64 4.99 -5.74
C PHE A 34 -18.59 5.75 -7.07
N ARG A 35 -18.05 6.98 -7.05
CA ARG A 35 -17.93 7.81 -8.26
C ARG A 35 -16.85 7.27 -9.19
N ILE A 36 -15.88 6.52 -8.67
CA ILE A 36 -14.83 5.85 -9.43
C ILE A 36 -15.02 4.34 -9.28
N ALA A 37 -15.63 3.72 -10.29
CA ALA A 37 -15.80 2.28 -10.32
C ALA A 37 -14.42 1.59 -10.37
N GLY A 38 -14.24 0.55 -9.55
CA GLY A 38 -13.01 -0.24 -9.52
C GLY A 38 -11.80 0.43 -8.86
N HIS A 39 -11.99 1.55 -8.15
CA HIS A 39 -10.88 2.26 -7.50
C HIS A 39 -10.07 1.36 -6.57
N ASN A 40 -10.73 0.63 -5.66
CA ASN A 40 -10.04 -0.33 -4.78
C ASN A 40 -9.29 -1.40 -5.55
N TYR A 41 -9.95 -1.99 -6.55
CA TYR A 41 -9.40 -3.08 -7.33
C TYR A 41 -8.12 -2.64 -8.06
N GLY A 42 -8.16 -1.48 -8.71
CA GLY A 42 -7.00 -0.89 -9.39
C GLY A 42 -5.84 -0.61 -8.42
N VAL A 43 -6.14 -0.11 -7.22
CA VAL A 43 -5.12 0.15 -6.21
C VAL A 43 -4.48 -1.14 -5.68
N CYS A 44 -5.26 -2.17 -5.38
CA CYS A 44 -4.73 -3.47 -4.92
C CYS A 44 -3.73 -4.07 -5.92
N LEU A 45 -4.06 -4.03 -7.22
CA LEU A 45 -3.17 -4.52 -8.27
C LEU A 45 -1.92 -3.65 -8.44
N THR A 46 -2.12 -2.33 -8.53
CA THR A 46 -1.04 -1.39 -8.85
C THR A 46 -0.02 -1.32 -7.73
N LEU A 47 -0.48 -1.14 -6.48
CA LEU A 47 0.43 -1.04 -5.34
C LEU A 47 1.06 -2.39 -5.01
N GLY A 48 0.31 -3.50 -5.16
CA GLY A 48 0.89 -4.84 -5.03
C GLY A 48 2.03 -5.07 -6.02
N TYR A 49 1.86 -4.67 -7.29
CA TYR A 49 2.91 -4.77 -8.30
C TYR A 49 4.12 -3.88 -8.01
N VAL A 50 3.90 -2.60 -7.69
CA VAL A 50 5.00 -1.65 -7.40
C VAL A 50 5.81 -2.11 -6.19
N THR A 51 5.14 -2.53 -5.11
CA THR A 51 5.80 -3.07 -3.92
C THR A 51 6.56 -4.36 -4.22
N GLY A 52 5.93 -5.31 -4.92
CA GLY A 52 6.60 -6.56 -5.30
C GLY A 52 7.83 -6.34 -6.18
N LYS A 53 7.76 -5.39 -7.12
CA LYS A 53 8.89 -4.99 -7.96
C LYS A 53 10.02 -4.36 -7.13
N TYR A 54 9.68 -3.53 -6.15
CA TYR A 54 10.66 -2.92 -5.25
C TYR A 54 11.39 -3.99 -4.44
N ILE A 55 10.65 -4.91 -3.82
CA ILE A 55 11.20 -6.04 -3.04
C ILE A 55 12.16 -6.85 -3.90
N ALA A 56 11.72 -7.27 -5.10
CA ALA A 56 12.55 -8.09 -5.99
C ALA A 56 13.86 -7.43 -6.47
N GLN A 57 13.98 -6.11 -6.34
CA GLN A 57 15.16 -5.34 -6.78
C GLN A 57 16.09 -4.91 -5.64
N HIS A 58 15.58 -4.80 -4.41
CA HIS A 58 16.28 -4.13 -3.31
C HIS A 58 16.35 -4.96 -2.01
N GLU A 59 15.62 -6.07 -1.92
CA GLU A 59 15.74 -7.09 -0.86
C GLU A 59 16.27 -8.40 -1.44
#